data_AF-A0A833MCC8-F1
#
_entry.id   AF-A0A833MCC8-F1
#
_cell.length_a   1.000
_cell.length_b   1.000
_cell.length_c   1.000
_cell.angle_alpha   90.00
_cell.angle_beta   90.00
_cell.angle_gamma   90.00
#
_symmetry.space_group_name_H-M   'P 1'
#
loop_
_entity.id
_entity.type
_entity.pdbx_description
1 polymer ?
#
loop_
_entity_poly.entity_id
_entity_poly.type
_entity_poly.pdbx_seq_one_letter_code
_entity_poly.pdbx_strand_id
1 'polypeptide(L)'
;MSRTLPTLLLGLVLLGATSATAGEGDDGALGGACVTSFDCATAAAPTCDGGTCVAGPALCVGDDSGDSGLGDDGPAAATPLGETPLAAAICNQPAIEADFYRFTVVDGSRLELSLAWGGAADLDLRVHDASGRLFGMSLHRNPEVIAISLIGLGDYLVEVRRTAALPIATAVPYTLTATPHYFSVFCKIDSDCQTLRTSTGLYRSVCLGSFCGFRASSALPAGAPCDSDANCASGHCSYTAFQTAAGVSVCTESCNVDADCSGVPGAPVCSSGRAPNVCLPGCAADTACGTDPSTKSPDAGEPWDYFSCTVAAQRCNGWIFKDGFEGGDSGLW
;
A
#
# COMPACT_ATOMS: atom_id res chain seq x y z
N MET A 1 1.55 -55.82 -24.97
CA MET A 1 2.34 -54.59 -25.20
C MET A 1 2.02 -53.62 -24.08
N SER A 2 2.78 -53.68 -22.98
CA SER A 2 2.62 -52.81 -21.82
C SER A 2 3.73 -51.76 -21.90
N ARG A 3 3.36 -50.48 -22.00
CA ARG A 3 4.30 -49.36 -21.97
C ARG A 3 4.25 -48.74 -20.59
N THR A 4 5.30 -48.99 -19.81
CA THR A 4 5.63 -48.27 -18.58
C THR A 4 6.07 -46.85 -18.93
N LEU A 5 5.38 -45.85 -18.37
CA LEU A 5 5.82 -44.45 -18.37
C LEU A 5 6.80 -44.24 -17.21
N PRO A 6 7.88 -43.44 -17.41
CA PRO A 6 8.82 -43.16 -16.33
C PRO A 6 8.25 -42.10 -15.39
N THR A 7 8.23 -42.42 -14.10
CA THR A 7 8.01 -41.47 -13.02
C THR A 7 9.23 -40.54 -12.94
N LEU A 8 9.06 -39.30 -13.41
CA LEU A 8 10.06 -38.26 -13.25
C LEU A 8 9.91 -37.68 -11.83
N LEU A 9 10.78 -38.12 -10.90
CA LEU A 9 10.92 -37.49 -9.59
C LEU A 9 11.59 -36.12 -9.79
N LEU A 10 10.80 -35.05 -9.80
CA LEU A 10 11.33 -33.70 -9.76
C LEU A 10 11.72 -33.40 -8.30
N GLY A 11 13.02 -33.45 -8.02
CA GLY A 11 13.57 -33.02 -6.73
C GLY A 11 13.40 -31.52 -6.57
N LEU A 12 12.36 -31.11 -5.84
CA LEU A 12 12.15 -29.74 -5.42
C LEU A 12 13.24 -29.39 -4.40
N VAL A 13 14.28 -28.67 -4.85
CA VAL A 13 15.24 -28.05 -3.96
C VAL A 13 14.53 -26.87 -3.28
N LEU A 14 14.03 -27.08 -2.06
CA LEU A 14 13.67 -25.97 -1.17
C LEU A 14 14.97 -25.22 -0.84
N LEU A 15 15.26 -24.19 -1.62
CA LEU A 15 16.10 -23.10 -1.15
C LEU A 15 15.30 -22.38 -0.07
N GLY A 16 15.53 -22.76 1.18
CA GLY A 16 15.06 -22.00 2.33
C GLY A 16 15.64 -20.60 2.24
N ALA A 17 14.83 -19.65 1.75
CA ALA A 17 15.09 -18.24 1.95
C ALA A 17 14.99 -18.01 3.46
N THR A 18 16.12 -18.03 4.15
CA THR A 18 16.23 -17.44 5.48
C THR A 18 15.86 -15.97 5.29
N SER A 19 14.68 -15.59 5.78
CA SER A 19 14.35 -14.18 5.98
C SER A 19 15.51 -13.57 6.75
N ALA A 20 16.09 -12.51 6.20
CA ALA A 20 17.00 -11.68 6.95
C ALA A 20 16.18 -11.07 8.09
N THR A 21 16.27 -11.66 9.28
CA THR A 21 15.85 -11.03 10.52
C THR A 21 16.71 -9.80 10.70
N ALA A 22 16.18 -8.64 10.33
CA ALA A 22 16.70 -7.38 10.80
C ALA A 22 16.52 -7.35 12.33
N GLY A 23 17.62 -7.10 13.03
CA GLY A 23 17.62 -6.70 14.44
C GLY A 23 17.85 -7.84 15.44
N GLU A 24 19.13 -8.12 15.74
CA GLU A 24 19.50 -8.53 17.10
C GLU A 24 19.24 -7.34 18.04
N GLY A 25 18.25 -7.48 18.92
CA GLY A 25 17.86 -6.47 19.90
C GLY A 25 17.21 -7.10 21.13
N ASP A 26 18.05 -7.53 22.06
CA ASP A 26 17.89 -7.66 23.53
C ASP A 26 16.57 -8.22 24.11
N ASP A 27 16.66 -9.41 24.72
CA ASP A 27 15.62 -10.14 25.46
C ASP A 27 15.31 -9.50 26.83
N GLY A 28 14.76 -8.28 26.83
CA GLY A 28 14.31 -7.59 28.03
C GLY A 28 12.92 -7.01 27.85
N ALA A 29 11.90 -7.67 28.40
CA ALA A 29 10.48 -7.32 28.41
C ALA A 29 10.12 -5.98 29.13
N LEU A 30 10.80 -4.90 28.80
CA LEU A 30 10.53 -3.53 29.26
C LEU A 30 10.39 -2.65 28.02
N GLY A 31 9.15 -2.42 27.59
CA GLY A 31 8.72 -1.44 26.58
C GLY A 31 9.81 -1.01 25.60
N GLY A 32 10.07 -1.83 24.59
CA GLY A 32 11.03 -1.50 23.53
C GLY A 32 10.70 -0.14 22.94
N ALA A 33 11.75 0.64 22.67
CA ALA A 33 11.58 1.89 21.94
C ALA A 33 11.00 1.57 20.55
N CYS A 34 9.95 2.28 20.18
CA CYS A 34 9.29 2.10 18.89
C CYS A 34 9.23 3.44 18.14
N VAL A 35 9.16 3.36 16.81
CA VAL A 35 8.86 4.50 15.94
C VAL A 35 7.45 4.35 15.37
N THR A 36 7.02 3.12 15.10
CA THR A 36 5.70 2.73 14.60
C THR A 36 5.19 1.51 15.34
N SER A 37 3.88 1.22 15.24
CA SER A 37 3.31 0.00 15.82
C SER A 37 3.87 -1.30 15.22
N PHE A 38 4.53 -1.25 14.04
CA PHE A 38 5.22 -2.40 13.47
C PHE A 38 6.51 -2.76 14.22
N ASP A 39 7.06 -1.85 15.04
CA ASP A 39 8.21 -2.14 15.90
C ASP A 39 7.79 -2.90 17.17
N CYS A 40 6.49 -3.00 17.44
CA CYS A 40 5.97 -3.68 18.62
C CYS A 40 5.76 -5.17 18.33
N ALA A 41 6.53 -6.03 19.01
CA ALA A 41 6.58 -7.46 18.69
C ALA A 41 5.57 -8.34 19.46
N THR A 42 4.84 -7.78 20.44
CA THR A 42 3.97 -8.58 21.33
C THR A 42 2.52 -8.14 21.26
N ALA A 43 1.60 -9.10 21.17
CA ALA A 43 0.16 -8.83 21.17
C ALA A 43 -0.35 -8.13 22.46
N ALA A 44 0.37 -8.23 23.58
CA ALA A 44 0.01 -7.55 24.82
C ALA A 44 0.38 -6.05 24.83
N ALA A 45 1.28 -5.63 23.95
CA ALA A 45 1.69 -4.24 23.77
C ALA A 45 1.94 -3.95 22.27
N PRO A 46 0.89 -3.98 21.43
CA PRO A 46 1.02 -3.98 19.98
C PRO A 46 1.07 -2.57 19.34
N THR A 47 0.83 -1.52 20.12
CA THR A 47 0.72 -0.14 19.62
C THR A 47 1.91 0.70 20.07
N CYS A 48 2.46 1.52 19.17
CA CYS A 48 3.49 2.48 19.53
C CYS A 48 2.88 3.83 19.95
N ASP A 49 3.04 4.20 21.22
CA ASP A 49 2.62 5.50 21.76
C ASP A 49 3.79 6.19 22.49
N GLY A 50 4.07 7.44 22.13
CA GLY A 50 5.16 8.22 22.72
C GLY A 50 6.54 7.57 22.59
N GLY A 51 6.74 6.68 21.61
CA GLY A 51 7.96 5.91 21.43
C GLY A 51 8.07 4.66 22.31
N THR A 52 6.98 4.24 22.93
CA THR A 52 6.90 3.01 23.74
C THR A 52 5.78 2.09 23.25
N CYS A 53 6.05 0.78 23.24
CA CYS A 53 5.01 -0.20 22.97
C CYS A 53 4.07 -0.33 24.17
N VAL A 54 2.78 -0.08 23.93
CA VAL A 54 1.71 -0.08 24.92
C VAL A 54 0.57 -0.99 24.48
N ALA A 55 -0.30 -1.37 25.42
CA ALA A 55 -1.56 -2.04 25.09
C ALA A 55 -2.40 -1.18 24.13
N GLY A 56 -3.18 -1.85 23.28
CA GLY A 56 -4.13 -1.20 22.38
C GLY A 56 -5.15 -0.33 23.14
N PRO A 57 -5.66 0.74 22.50
CA PRO A 57 -6.75 1.52 23.08
C PRO A 57 -8.01 0.67 23.26
N ALA A 58 -8.81 1.03 24.27
CA ALA A 58 -10.05 0.32 24.63
C ALA A 58 -11.22 1.31 24.77
N LEU A 59 -11.23 2.33 23.91
CA LEU A 59 -12.15 3.48 24.04
C LEU A 59 -13.31 3.41 23.05
N CYS A 60 -13.34 2.40 22.19
CA CYS A 60 -14.43 2.16 21.28
C CYS A 60 -15.63 1.57 22.03
N VAL A 61 -16.82 2.07 21.71
CA VAL A 61 -18.08 1.65 22.33
C VAL A 61 -18.84 0.85 21.30
N GLY A 62 -19.05 -0.43 21.61
CA GLY A 62 -19.68 -1.37 20.69
C GLY A 62 -18.70 -1.93 19.66
N ASP A 63 -17.40 -1.74 19.89
CA ASP A 63 -16.40 -2.57 19.24
C ASP A 63 -16.50 -4.02 19.70
N ASP A 64 -15.85 -4.91 18.99
CA ASP A 64 -15.86 -6.34 19.29
C ASP A 64 -15.16 -6.66 20.63
N SER A 65 -14.99 -7.95 20.95
CA SER A 65 -14.37 -8.34 22.23
C SER A 65 -12.90 -7.90 22.39
N GLY A 66 -12.28 -7.37 21.33
CA GLY A 66 -10.88 -6.97 21.23
C GLY A 66 -10.46 -5.84 22.16
N ASP A 67 -11.34 -4.89 22.44
CA ASP A 67 -11.12 -3.75 23.35
C ASP A 67 -10.74 -4.15 24.80
N SER A 68 -10.87 -5.43 25.18
CA SER A 68 -10.59 -5.91 26.53
C SER A 68 -9.19 -6.49 26.76
N GLY A 69 -8.24 -6.28 25.82
CA GLY A 69 -6.80 -6.46 26.06
C GLY A 69 -6.08 -7.53 25.22
N LEU A 70 -6.73 -8.07 24.19
CA LEU A 70 -6.15 -8.95 23.17
C LEU A 70 -6.76 -8.68 21.78
N GLY A 71 -7.15 -7.42 21.53
CA GLY A 71 -7.80 -7.00 20.29
C GLY A 71 -6.89 -7.02 19.08
N ASP A 72 -7.44 -6.59 17.97
CA ASP A 72 -6.77 -6.37 16.69
C ASP A 72 -6.06 -5.00 16.63
N ASP A 73 -5.89 -4.33 17.77
CA ASP A 73 -5.09 -3.13 17.90
C ASP A 73 -3.63 -3.41 17.52
N GLY A 74 -3.19 -2.98 16.35
CA GLY A 74 -1.80 -3.03 15.95
C GLY A 74 -1.30 -4.36 15.34
N PRO A 75 -0.18 -4.32 14.60
CA PRO A 75 0.34 -5.45 13.82
C PRO A 75 0.58 -6.75 14.60
N ALA A 76 1.08 -6.63 15.84
CA ALA A 76 1.46 -7.79 16.65
C ALA A 76 0.27 -8.58 17.18
N ALA A 77 -0.89 -7.93 17.29
CA ALA A 77 -2.13 -8.51 17.77
C ALA A 77 -3.11 -8.86 16.63
N ALA A 78 -2.67 -8.72 15.38
CA ALA A 78 -3.52 -8.86 14.21
C ALA A 78 -4.31 -10.19 14.16
N THR A 79 -5.62 -10.06 13.97
CA THR A 79 -6.56 -11.19 13.92
C THR A 79 -6.38 -12.01 12.63
N PRO A 80 -6.29 -13.35 12.69
CA PRO A 80 -6.20 -14.15 11.48
C PRO A 80 -7.43 -14.00 10.57
N LEU A 81 -7.20 -13.62 9.32
CA LEU A 81 -8.23 -13.50 8.29
C LEU A 81 -8.29 -14.77 7.44
N GLY A 82 -9.44 -15.45 7.47
CA GLY A 82 -9.73 -16.62 6.65
C GLY A 82 -10.42 -16.25 5.33
N GLU A 83 -10.90 -17.28 4.62
CA GLU A 83 -11.69 -17.11 3.38
C GLU A 83 -13.16 -16.77 3.64
N THR A 84 -13.64 -16.92 4.87
CA THR A 84 -15.01 -16.55 5.25
C THR A 84 -15.08 -15.06 5.54
N PRO A 85 -16.14 -14.35 5.09
CA PRO A 85 -16.36 -12.96 5.46
C PRO A 85 -16.33 -12.79 6.98
N LEU A 86 -15.51 -11.86 7.44
CA LEU A 86 -15.37 -11.48 8.83
C LEU A 86 -16.31 -10.30 9.13
N ALA A 87 -17.09 -10.40 10.20
CA ALA A 87 -17.86 -9.28 10.73
C ALA A 87 -17.12 -8.69 11.94
N ALA A 88 -16.91 -7.39 11.92
CA ALA A 88 -16.20 -6.64 12.95
C ALA A 88 -16.81 -5.24 13.09
N ALA A 89 -16.25 -4.41 13.96
CA ALA A 89 -16.59 -3.00 14.11
C ALA A 89 -15.32 -2.20 14.40
N ILE A 90 -15.35 -0.89 14.16
CA ILE A 90 -14.20 0.00 14.43
C ILE A 90 -14.70 1.39 14.80
N CYS A 91 -14.02 2.11 15.70
CA CYS A 91 -14.25 3.51 15.95
C CYS A 91 -13.10 4.38 15.41
N ASN A 92 -12.80 5.54 15.99
CA ASN A 92 -11.53 6.25 15.76
C ASN A 92 -11.12 7.03 17.03
N GLN A 93 -11.34 6.39 18.19
CA GLN A 93 -11.02 6.93 19.50
C GLN A 93 -10.01 6.00 20.17
N PRO A 94 -8.75 6.42 20.38
CA PRO A 94 -8.14 7.68 19.95
C PRO A 94 -8.05 7.78 18.42
N ALA A 95 -7.73 8.97 17.90
CA ALA A 95 -7.65 9.23 16.44
C ALA A 95 -6.74 8.30 15.64
N ILE A 96 -5.88 7.54 16.33
CA ILE A 96 -4.90 6.63 15.75
C ILE A 96 -5.36 5.17 15.72
N GLU A 97 -6.53 4.85 16.28
CA GLU A 97 -7.10 3.51 16.31
C GLU A 97 -7.23 2.92 14.89
N ALA A 98 -7.06 1.61 14.82
CA ALA A 98 -7.00 0.82 13.60
C ALA A 98 -7.08 -0.67 13.94
N ASP A 99 -7.84 -1.42 13.14
CA ASP A 99 -7.97 -2.86 13.26
C ASP A 99 -6.98 -3.55 12.31
N PHE A 100 -6.21 -4.49 12.83
CA PHE A 100 -5.25 -5.26 12.07
C PHE A 100 -5.69 -6.71 11.90
N TYR A 101 -5.58 -7.17 10.66
CA TYR A 101 -5.80 -8.56 10.30
C TYR A 101 -4.57 -9.13 9.62
N ARG A 102 -4.38 -10.45 9.73
CA ARG A 102 -3.26 -11.15 9.08
C ARG A 102 -3.78 -12.24 8.16
N PHE A 103 -3.22 -12.30 6.95
CA PHE A 103 -3.39 -13.43 6.05
C PHE A 103 -2.03 -13.94 5.58
N THR A 104 -1.96 -15.23 5.27
CA THR A 104 -0.74 -15.88 4.79
C THR A 104 -0.90 -16.25 3.31
N VAL A 105 0.03 -15.78 2.48
CA VAL A 105 0.13 -16.16 1.06
C VAL A 105 0.97 -17.42 0.95
N VAL A 106 0.37 -18.49 0.42
CA VAL A 106 0.99 -19.82 0.34
C VAL A 106 1.46 -20.24 -1.06
N ASP A 107 1.06 -19.51 -2.10
CA ASP A 107 1.59 -19.63 -3.48
C ASP A 107 1.47 -18.27 -4.18
N GLY A 108 2.24 -18.02 -5.25
CA GLY A 108 2.20 -16.77 -6.02
C GLY A 108 0.78 -16.43 -6.44
N SER A 109 0.20 -15.43 -5.78
CA SER A 109 -1.25 -15.17 -5.82
C SER A 109 -1.56 -13.76 -6.29
N ARG A 110 -2.81 -13.56 -6.67
CA ARG A 110 -3.51 -12.31 -6.48
C ARG A 110 -4.34 -12.42 -5.22
N LEU A 111 -4.35 -11.38 -4.42
CA LEU A 111 -5.30 -11.20 -3.34
C LEU A 111 -6.31 -10.16 -3.77
N GLU A 112 -7.59 -10.41 -3.50
CA GLU A 112 -8.61 -9.38 -3.50
C GLU A 112 -9.19 -9.25 -2.09
N LEU A 113 -9.14 -8.05 -1.54
CA LEU A 113 -9.77 -7.68 -0.28
C LEU A 113 -10.96 -6.78 -0.58
N SER A 114 -12.05 -6.99 0.15
CA SER A 114 -13.25 -6.16 0.09
C SER A 114 -13.69 -5.78 1.49
N LEU A 115 -13.84 -4.49 1.75
CA LEU A 115 -14.33 -3.93 3.01
C LEU A 115 -15.65 -3.18 2.73
N ALA A 116 -16.70 -3.56 3.44
CA ALA A 116 -18.04 -2.96 3.27
C ALA A 116 -18.65 -2.59 4.62
N TRP A 117 -19.38 -1.48 4.69
CA TRP A 117 -20.03 -1.02 5.92
C TRP A 117 -21.37 -0.33 5.64
N GLY A 118 -22.12 -0.02 6.69
CA GLY A 118 -23.36 0.75 6.59
C GLY A 118 -23.19 2.23 6.92
N GLY A 119 -24.05 3.08 6.37
CA GLY A 119 -24.14 4.50 6.75
C GLY A 119 -23.16 5.41 6.02
N ALA A 120 -22.79 6.51 6.68
CA ALA A 120 -21.98 7.60 6.11
C ALA A 120 -20.58 7.73 6.73
N ALA A 121 -20.15 6.73 7.50
CA ALA A 121 -18.77 6.67 7.95
C ALA A 121 -17.82 6.50 6.75
N ASP A 122 -16.57 6.92 6.90
CA ASP A 122 -15.51 6.69 5.92
C ASP A 122 -14.52 5.69 6.53
N LEU A 123 -14.46 4.49 5.95
CA LEU A 123 -13.50 3.46 6.35
C LEU A 123 -12.50 3.24 5.23
N ASP A 124 -11.22 3.25 5.57
CA ASP A 124 -10.12 3.05 4.67
C ASP A 124 -9.57 1.63 4.81
N LEU A 125 -9.08 1.09 3.71
CA LEU A 125 -8.46 -0.23 3.66
C LEU A 125 -7.01 -0.11 3.21
N ARG A 126 -6.09 -0.80 3.88
CA ARG A 126 -4.67 -0.85 3.52
C ARG A 126 -4.11 -2.26 3.68
N VAL A 127 -3.05 -2.56 2.92
CA VAL A 127 -2.32 -3.83 3.00
C VAL A 127 -0.84 -3.54 3.18
N HIS A 128 -0.22 -4.20 4.13
CA HIS A 128 1.19 -4.09 4.46
C HIS A 128 1.86 -5.47 4.38
N ASP A 129 3.17 -5.49 4.11
CA ASP A 129 3.96 -6.69 4.43
C ASP A 129 4.29 -6.75 5.93
N ALA A 130 4.97 -7.82 6.33
CA ALA A 130 5.41 -8.03 7.70
C ALA A 130 6.35 -6.95 8.26
N SER A 131 6.96 -6.11 7.42
CA SER A 131 7.80 -4.98 7.85
C SER A 131 7.04 -3.66 7.96
N GLY A 132 5.73 -3.67 7.69
CA GLY A 132 4.89 -2.48 7.66
C GLY A 132 4.94 -1.69 6.36
N ARG A 133 5.64 -2.20 5.35
CA ARG A 133 5.66 -1.54 4.05
C ARG A 133 4.30 -1.70 3.38
N LEU A 134 3.71 -0.60 2.95
CA LEU A 134 2.44 -0.57 2.23
C LEU A 134 2.58 -1.32 0.87
N PHE A 135 1.57 -2.11 0.53
CA PHE A 135 1.44 -2.90 -0.70
C PHE A 135 0.22 -2.49 -1.54
N GLY A 136 -0.81 -1.94 -0.91
CA GLY A 136 -2.02 -1.49 -1.56
C GLY A 136 -2.90 -0.73 -0.58
N MET A 137 -3.78 0.11 -1.11
CA MET A 137 -4.80 0.80 -0.33
C MET A 137 -6.02 1.08 -1.19
N SER A 138 -7.13 1.41 -0.56
CA SER A 138 -8.38 1.88 -1.17
C SER A 138 -9.03 2.83 -0.17
N LEU A 139 -9.46 4.00 -0.64
CA LEU A 139 -10.00 5.09 0.17
C LEU A 139 -11.33 5.58 -0.44
N HIS A 140 -12.23 6.10 0.41
CA HIS A 140 -13.45 6.81 0.05
C HIS A 140 -14.52 6.03 -0.74
N ARG A 141 -14.47 4.69 -0.79
CA ARG A 141 -15.44 3.84 -1.47
C ARG A 141 -16.11 2.85 -0.52
N ASN A 142 -17.38 2.58 -0.77
CA ASN A 142 -18.09 1.51 -0.07
C ASN A 142 -18.81 0.61 -1.10
N PRO A 143 -18.30 -0.61 -1.35
CA PRO A 143 -17.15 -1.23 -0.69
C PRO A 143 -15.80 -0.65 -1.14
N GLU A 144 -14.82 -0.66 -0.24
CA GLU A 144 -13.41 -0.54 -0.58
C GLU A 144 -12.93 -1.87 -1.18
N VAL A 145 -12.16 -1.82 -2.26
CA VAL A 145 -11.64 -3.03 -2.92
C VAL A 145 -10.16 -2.88 -3.24
N ILE A 146 -9.33 -3.67 -2.57
CA ILE A 146 -7.90 -3.79 -2.89
C ILE A 146 -7.67 -5.08 -3.65
N ALA A 147 -7.17 -4.97 -4.88
CA ALA A 147 -6.64 -6.11 -5.59
C ALA A 147 -5.12 -5.97 -5.67
N ILE A 148 -4.36 -6.99 -5.30
CA ILE A 148 -2.89 -7.00 -5.38
C ILE A 148 -2.47 -8.30 -6.05
N SER A 149 -1.80 -8.20 -7.19
CA SER A 149 -1.25 -9.36 -7.90
C SER A 149 0.23 -9.57 -7.59
N LEU A 150 0.76 -10.75 -7.90
CA LEU A 150 2.21 -11.03 -7.88
C LEU A 150 2.81 -10.81 -6.48
N ILE A 151 2.07 -11.16 -5.44
CA ILE A 151 2.53 -11.14 -4.06
C ILE A 151 3.34 -12.40 -3.76
N GLY A 152 4.46 -12.21 -3.07
CA GLY A 152 5.33 -13.32 -2.66
C GLY A 152 4.71 -14.10 -1.50
N LEU A 153 5.25 -15.29 -1.25
CA LEU A 153 4.92 -16.07 -0.06
C LEU A 153 5.21 -15.28 1.21
N GLY A 154 4.36 -15.40 2.20
CA GLY A 154 4.57 -14.79 3.52
C GLY A 154 3.31 -14.27 4.17
N ASP A 155 3.50 -13.68 5.34
CA ASP A 155 2.44 -13.01 6.08
C ASP A 155 2.33 -11.55 5.64
N TYR A 156 1.09 -11.13 5.52
CA TYR A 156 0.70 -9.76 5.19
C TYR A 156 -0.35 -9.31 6.18
N LEU A 157 -0.38 -8.00 6.37
CA LEU A 157 -1.27 -7.34 7.32
C LEU A 157 -2.27 -6.49 6.56
N VAL A 158 -3.53 -6.55 6.97
CA VAL A 158 -4.61 -5.69 6.48
C VAL A 158 -4.93 -4.74 7.60
N GLU A 159 -4.89 -3.45 7.31
CA GLU A 159 -5.26 -2.39 8.25
C GLU A 159 -6.61 -1.82 7.78
N VAL A 160 -7.59 -1.83 8.69
CA VAL A 160 -8.85 -1.10 8.54
C VAL A 160 -8.77 0.12 9.43
N ARG A 161 -9.14 1.28 8.89
CA ARG A 161 -9.19 2.53 9.65
C ARG A 161 -10.47 3.26 9.42
N ARG A 162 -10.91 4.02 10.40
CA ARG A 162 -11.95 5.02 10.20
C ARG A 162 -11.36 6.43 10.11
N THR A 163 -11.65 7.09 9.01
CA THR A 163 -11.26 8.49 8.80
C THR A 163 -12.39 9.42 9.24
N ALA A 164 -12.10 10.28 10.23
CA ALA A 164 -12.99 11.36 10.62
C ALA A 164 -12.20 12.54 11.19
N ALA A 165 -12.74 13.75 11.05
CA ALA A 165 -12.09 14.99 11.50
C ALA A 165 -11.95 15.07 13.03
N LEU A 166 -12.81 14.37 13.78
CA LEU A 166 -12.78 14.31 15.23
C LEU A 166 -12.82 12.83 15.67
N PRO A 167 -12.21 12.50 16.81
CA PRO A 167 -12.38 11.19 17.43
C PRO A 167 -13.84 10.89 17.78
N ILE A 168 -14.31 9.69 17.44
CA ILE A 168 -15.66 9.20 17.66
C ILE A 168 -15.58 7.83 18.31
N ALA A 169 -16.10 7.71 19.53
CA ALA A 169 -16.08 6.45 20.28
C ALA A 169 -17.09 5.41 19.78
N THR A 170 -18.18 5.82 19.13
CA THR A 170 -19.19 4.85 18.63
C THR A 170 -18.63 4.06 17.45
N ALA A 171 -18.53 2.74 17.61
CA ALA A 171 -18.03 1.86 16.56
C ALA A 171 -18.98 1.75 15.36
N VAL A 172 -18.41 1.52 14.18
CA VAL A 172 -19.07 1.33 12.89
C VAL A 172 -18.90 -0.14 12.50
N PRO A 173 -19.98 -0.93 12.39
CA PRO A 173 -19.86 -2.31 11.97
C PRO A 173 -19.50 -2.41 10.49
N TYR A 174 -18.64 -3.36 10.15
CA TYR A 174 -18.21 -3.63 8.79
C TYR A 174 -18.06 -5.13 8.52
N THR A 175 -17.88 -5.47 7.24
CA THR A 175 -17.56 -6.81 6.76
C THR A 175 -16.28 -6.76 5.94
N LEU A 176 -15.31 -7.59 6.29
CA LEU A 176 -14.04 -7.75 5.58
C LEU A 176 -13.97 -9.13 4.94
N THR A 177 -13.63 -9.20 3.65
CA THR A 177 -13.48 -10.45 2.91
C THR A 177 -12.11 -10.50 2.25
N ALA A 178 -11.41 -11.64 2.36
CA ALA A 178 -10.20 -11.94 1.61
C ALA A 178 -10.46 -13.09 0.62
N THR A 179 -10.24 -12.81 -0.67
CA THR A 179 -10.39 -13.79 -1.75
C THR A 179 -9.02 -14.04 -2.39
N PRO A 180 -8.36 -15.17 -2.09
CA PRO A 180 -7.14 -15.55 -2.79
C PRO A 180 -7.46 -16.03 -4.21
N HIS A 181 -6.66 -15.58 -5.16
CA HIS A 181 -6.68 -16.02 -6.55
C HIS A 181 -5.32 -16.59 -6.91
N TYR A 182 -5.27 -17.88 -7.19
CA TYR A 182 -4.04 -18.57 -7.57
C TYR A 182 -3.84 -18.48 -9.08
N PHE A 183 -2.67 -18.00 -9.51
CA PHE A 183 -2.34 -17.98 -10.94
C PHE A 183 -1.62 -19.26 -11.36
N SER A 184 -1.92 -19.71 -12.58
CA SER A 184 -1.08 -20.69 -13.29
C SER A 184 -0.04 -20.01 -14.20
N VAL A 185 -0.08 -18.68 -14.31
CA VAL A 185 0.78 -17.89 -15.19
C VAL A 185 1.78 -17.09 -14.36
N PHE A 186 3.06 -17.36 -14.59
CA PHE A 186 4.17 -16.63 -14.00
C PHE A 186 4.63 -15.54 -14.96
N CYS A 187 4.76 -14.31 -14.47
CA CYS A 187 5.51 -13.31 -15.22
C CYS A 187 6.97 -13.72 -15.33
N LYS A 188 7.58 -13.54 -16.49
CA LYS A 188 9.04 -13.72 -16.64
C LYS A 188 9.76 -12.38 -16.69
N ILE A 189 9.09 -11.36 -17.21
CA ILE A 189 9.60 -9.99 -17.33
C ILE A 189 8.52 -8.98 -16.98
N ASP A 190 8.92 -7.74 -16.71
CA ASP A 190 8.00 -6.69 -16.26
C ASP A 190 6.83 -6.45 -17.22
N SER A 191 7.07 -6.56 -18.54
CA SER A 191 6.03 -6.41 -19.55
C SER A 191 4.94 -7.49 -19.46
N ASP A 192 5.28 -8.70 -18.99
CA ASP A 192 4.29 -9.77 -18.79
C ASP A 192 3.32 -9.41 -17.65
N CYS A 193 3.80 -8.61 -16.68
CA CYS A 193 3.05 -8.27 -15.48
C CYS A 193 2.14 -7.07 -15.64
N GLN A 194 2.30 -6.25 -16.68
CA GLN A 194 1.56 -5.00 -16.79
C GLN A 194 0.04 -5.21 -16.77
N THR A 195 -0.46 -6.28 -17.38
CA THR A 195 -1.90 -6.61 -17.41
C THR A 195 -2.44 -7.16 -16.09
N LEU A 196 -1.56 -7.62 -15.19
CA LEU A 196 -1.93 -8.14 -13.88
C LEU A 196 -1.94 -7.06 -12.81
N ARG A 197 -1.48 -5.85 -13.14
CA ARG A 197 -1.49 -4.72 -12.20
C ARG A 197 -2.89 -4.17 -12.04
N THR A 198 -3.13 -3.69 -10.84
CA THR A 198 -4.44 -3.23 -10.37
C THR A 198 -4.31 -1.77 -9.96
N SER A 199 -5.40 -1.03 -10.04
CA SER A 199 -5.43 0.39 -9.64
C SER A 199 -5.37 0.59 -8.12
N THR A 200 -5.30 -0.46 -7.31
CA THR A 200 -5.27 -0.36 -5.84
C THR A 200 -4.05 -1.07 -5.21
N GLY A 201 -3.18 -1.65 -6.05
CA GLY A 201 -1.88 -2.18 -5.64
C GLY A 201 -0.73 -1.22 -5.96
N LEU A 202 0.23 -1.12 -5.06
CA LEU A 202 1.46 -0.37 -5.31
C LEU A 202 2.37 -1.11 -6.30
N TYR A 203 3.05 -0.31 -7.12
CA TYR A 203 3.97 -0.81 -8.11
C TYR A 203 5.24 -1.36 -7.46
N ARG A 204 5.68 -2.51 -7.98
CA ARG A 204 6.82 -3.29 -7.52
C ARG A 204 7.66 -3.63 -8.74
N SER A 205 8.85 -3.02 -8.84
CA SER A 205 9.62 -3.00 -10.10
C SER A 205 10.57 -4.19 -10.29
N VAL A 206 10.64 -5.11 -9.33
CA VAL A 206 11.59 -6.24 -9.36
C VAL A 206 10.83 -7.56 -9.29
N CYS A 207 10.66 -8.22 -10.43
CA CYS A 207 9.98 -9.51 -10.51
C CYS A 207 10.97 -10.67 -10.44
N LEU A 208 10.75 -11.60 -9.51
CA LEU A 208 11.57 -12.77 -9.23
C LEU A 208 10.74 -14.04 -9.45
N GLY A 209 10.39 -14.32 -10.71
CA GLY A 209 9.52 -15.43 -11.07
C GLY A 209 8.05 -15.12 -10.76
N SER A 210 7.48 -15.77 -9.74
CA SER A 210 6.04 -15.69 -9.45
C SER A 210 5.59 -14.45 -8.70
N PHE A 211 6.52 -13.62 -8.22
CA PHE A 211 6.20 -12.43 -7.45
C PHE A 211 7.02 -11.23 -7.93
N CYS A 212 6.50 -10.04 -7.66
CA CYS A 212 7.23 -8.79 -7.80
C CYS A 212 7.39 -8.15 -6.44
N GLY A 213 8.64 -7.89 -6.07
CA GLY A 213 9.04 -7.15 -4.90
C GLY A 213 9.38 -5.71 -5.25
N PHE A 214 9.47 -4.90 -4.21
CA PHE A 214 9.98 -3.57 -4.34
C PHE A 214 11.49 -3.57 -4.52
N ARG A 215 11.99 -2.55 -5.21
CA ARG A 215 13.41 -2.29 -5.32
C ARG A 215 13.96 -1.85 -3.97
N ALA A 216 15.11 -2.41 -3.59
CA ALA A 216 15.86 -1.94 -2.43
C ALA A 216 16.23 -0.46 -2.59
N SER A 217 16.37 0.25 -1.47
CA SER A 217 16.86 1.63 -1.51
C SER A 217 18.22 1.69 -2.21
N SER A 218 18.37 2.66 -3.08
CA SER A 218 19.53 2.86 -3.94
C SER A 218 19.63 4.34 -4.30
N ALA A 219 20.80 4.81 -4.72
CA ALA A 219 20.97 6.16 -5.25
C ALA A 219 21.11 6.12 -6.78
N LEU A 220 20.05 5.70 -7.47
CA LEU A 220 20.08 5.56 -8.93
C LEU A 220 20.06 6.93 -9.62
N PRO A 221 20.72 7.07 -10.79
CA PRO A 221 20.71 8.31 -11.57
C PRO A 221 19.34 8.57 -12.20
N ALA A 222 19.12 9.82 -12.64
CA ALA A 222 17.93 10.20 -13.38
C ALA A 222 17.72 9.30 -14.63
N GLY A 223 16.46 8.96 -14.92
CA GLY A 223 16.06 8.04 -15.98
C GLY A 223 16.16 6.55 -15.63
N ALA A 224 16.78 6.17 -14.51
CA ALA A 224 16.80 4.77 -14.08
C ALA A 224 15.42 4.33 -13.55
N PRO A 225 14.98 3.08 -13.75
CA PRO A 225 13.70 2.60 -13.21
C PRO A 225 13.62 2.70 -11.68
N CYS A 226 12.47 3.12 -11.15
CA CYS A 226 12.22 3.22 -9.72
C CYS A 226 10.78 2.82 -9.36
N ASP A 227 10.56 2.42 -8.11
CA ASP A 227 9.24 2.22 -7.51
C ASP A 227 9.04 3.03 -6.21
N SER A 228 10.05 3.80 -5.80
CA SER A 228 10.00 4.72 -4.67
C SER A 228 11.08 5.79 -4.77
N ASP A 229 10.89 6.91 -4.09
CA ASP A 229 11.85 8.00 -3.98
C ASP A 229 13.20 7.54 -3.42
N ALA A 230 13.16 6.56 -2.50
CA ALA A 230 14.33 5.93 -1.90
C ALA A 230 15.22 5.15 -2.90
N ASN A 231 14.78 4.96 -4.15
CA ASN A 231 15.62 4.37 -5.20
C ASN A 231 16.46 5.39 -5.96
N CYS A 232 16.21 6.69 -5.78
CA CYS A 232 16.71 7.75 -6.64
C CYS A 232 17.69 8.65 -5.90
N ALA A 233 18.82 8.99 -6.54
CA ALA A 233 19.83 9.87 -5.97
C ALA A 233 19.30 11.28 -5.67
N SER A 234 18.30 11.72 -6.45
CA SER A 234 17.57 12.98 -6.26
C SER A 234 16.56 12.94 -5.11
N GLY A 235 16.22 11.75 -4.60
CA GLY A 235 15.07 11.57 -3.72
C GLY A 235 13.72 11.69 -4.43
N HIS A 236 13.67 11.60 -5.76
CA HIS A 236 12.42 11.70 -6.52
C HIS A 236 12.28 10.58 -7.55
N CYS A 237 11.18 9.85 -7.48
CA CYS A 237 10.73 8.88 -8.45
C CYS A 237 9.48 9.42 -9.17
N SER A 238 9.40 9.23 -10.49
CA SER A 238 8.18 9.57 -11.25
C SER A 238 7.03 8.60 -10.97
N TYR A 239 7.21 7.65 -10.05
CA TYR A 239 6.15 6.81 -9.54
C TYR A 239 5.18 7.63 -8.72
N THR A 240 3.92 7.45 -9.02
CA THR A 240 2.81 7.97 -8.27
C THR A 240 1.91 6.79 -7.97
N ALA A 241 1.39 6.70 -6.75
CA ALA A 241 0.56 5.56 -6.37
C ALA A 241 -0.58 5.39 -7.39
N PHE A 242 -0.92 4.13 -7.68
CA PHE A 242 -2.09 3.75 -8.49
C PHE A 242 -2.16 4.29 -9.93
N GLN A 243 -1.08 4.87 -10.46
CA GLN A 243 -1.03 5.23 -11.87
C GLN A 243 -1.01 3.99 -12.77
N THR A 244 -1.78 4.04 -13.85
CA THR A 244 -1.86 2.97 -14.86
C THR A 244 -0.50 2.67 -15.51
N ALA A 245 0.34 3.70 -15.63
CA ALA A 245 1.65 3.63 -16.27
C ALA A 245 2.82 3.41 -15.30
N ALA A 246 2.58 2.87 -14.10
CA ALA A 246 3.63 2.77 -13.08
C ALA A 246 4.87 1.97 -13.53
N GLY A 247 4.72 1.10 -14.53
CA GLY A 247 5.84 0.32 -15.09
C GLY A 247 6.89 1.14 -15.80
N VAL A 248 6.57 2.37 -16.18
CA VAL A 248 7.51 3.30 -16.81
C VAL A 248 8.05 4.35 -15.84
N SER A 249 7.87 4.15 -14.53
CA SER A 249 8.41 5.04 -13.52
C SER A 249 9.94 5.05 -13.52
N VAL A 250 10.50 6.26 -13.52
CA VAL A 250 11.93 6.51 -13.56
C VAL A 250 12.34 7.53 -12.50
N CYS A 251 13.57 7.45 -12.04
CA CYS A 251 14.16 8.45 -11.18
C CYS A 251 14.17 9.79 -11.91
N THR A 252 13.69 10.80 -11.22
CA THR A 252 13.45 12.12 -11.77
C THR A 252 14.10 13.20 -10.92
N GLU A 253 13.97 14.45 -11.30
CA GLU A 253 14.56 15.59 -10.60
C GLU A 253 13.49 16.64 -10.32
N SER A 254 13.75 17.50 -9.33
CA SER A 254 12.93 18.69 -9.14
C SER A 254 13.13 19.66 -10.30
N CYS A 255 12.11 20.42 -10.65
CA CYS A 255 12.17 21.36 -11.77
C CYS A 255 11.43 22.66 -11.46
N ASN A 256 11.75 23.73 -12.18
CA ASN A 256 10.98 24.97 -12.20
C ASN A 256 10.36 25.20 -13.58
N VAL A 257 11.03 24.73 -14.64
CA VAL A 257 10.60 24.84 -16.04
C VAL A 257 10.91 23.56 -16.81
N ASP A 258 10.28 23.36 -17.97
CA ASP A 258 10.49 22.14 -18.79
C ASP A 258 11.95 21.96 -19.23
N ALA A 259 12.71 23.04 -19.37
CA ALA A 259 14.13 22.99 -19.74
C ALA A 259 14.98 22.24 -18.70
N ASP A 260 14.59 22.28 -17.43
CA ASP A 260 15.27 21.55 -16.35
C ASP A 260 15.15 20.03 -16.54
N CYS A 261 14.13 19.58 -17.25
CA CYS A 261 13.85 18.17 -17.51
C CYS A 261 14.59 17.59 -18.72
N SER A 262 15.38 18.40 -19.42
CA SER A 262 16.11 17.96 -20.63
C SER A 262 17.11 16.82 -20.37
N GLY A 263 17.56 16.65 -19.11
CA GLY A 263 18.46 15.58 -18.68
C GLY A 263 17.77 14.29 -18.24
N VAL A 264 16.43 14.23 -18.17
CA VAL A 264 15.67 13.07 -17.66
C VAL A 264 15.04 12.29 -18.82
N PRO A 265 15.60 11.12 -19.21
CA PRO A 265 15.02 10.29 -20.26
C PRO A 265 13.56 9.92 -19.96
N GLY A 266 12.67 10.19 -20.91
CA GLY A 266 11.25 9.82 -20.80
C GLY A 266 10.37 10.75 -19.95
N ALA A 267 10.94 11.79 -19.34
CA ALA A 267 10.20 12.73 -18.50
C ALA A 267 10.47 14.20 -18.89
N PRO A 268 9.99 14.67 -20.06
CA PRO A 268 10.39 15.97 -20.60
C PRO A 268 9.60 17.16 -20.03
N VAL A 269 8.60 16.94 -19.18
CA VAL A 269 7.67 18.00 -18.74
C VAL A 269 7.84 18.25 -17.25
N CYS A 270 8.05 19.51 -16.88
CA CYS A 270 8.03 19.93 -15.49
C CYS A 270 6.58 20.02 -15.01
N SER A 271 6.16 19.03 -14.22
CA SER A 271 4.80 18.94 -13.72
C SER A 271 4.66 19.62 -12.37
N SER A 272 3.57 20.38 -12.22
CA SER A 272 3.25 21.12 -10.99
C SER A 272 2.27 20.33 -10.12
N GLY A 273 2.11 20.71 -8.85
CA GLY A 273 1.21 20.02 -7.91
C GLY A 273 1.87 19.00 -7.00
N ARG A 274 3.16 18.77 -7.23
CA ARG A 274 4.04 18.17 -6.24
C ARG A 274 4.83 19.31 -5.61
N ALA A 275 5.14 19.19 -4.33
CA ALA A 275 6.01 20.13 -3.62
C ALA A 275 7.28 19.36 -3.22
N PRO A 276 8.40 19.48 -3.97
CA PRO A 276 8.63 20.35 -5.14
C PRO A 276 8.03 19.80 -6.45
N ASN A 277 7.93 20.65 -7.47
CA ASN A 277 7.60 20.22 -8.84
C ASN A 277 8.66 19.23 -9.34
N VAL A 278 8.26 18.24 -10.15
CA VAL A 278 9.16 17.19 -10.64
C VAL A 278 8.97 16.94 -12.13
N CYS A 279 10.03 16.45 -12.79
CA CYS A 279 9.94 16.04 -14.19
C CYS A 279 9.13 14.74 -14.32
N LEU A 280 8.07 14.74 -15.11
CA LEU A 280 7.25 13.56 -15.36
C LEU A 280 7.17 13.25 -16.86
N PRO A 281 6.88 11.99 -17.22
CA PRO A 281 6.38 11.69 -18.56
C PRO A 281 5.18 12.57 -18.88
N GLY A 282 5.08 13.02 -20.12
CA GLY A 282 3.93 13.80 -20.56
C GLY A 282 2.63 13.00 -20.38
N CYS A 283 1.56 13.67 -19.95
CA CYS A 283 0.27 13.03 -19.72
C CYS A 283 -0.68 13.16 -20.93
N ALA A 284 -1.58 12.18 -21.08
CA ALA A 284 -2.67 12.21 -22.06
C ALA A 284 -4.08 12.24 -21.42
N ALA A 285 -4.17 11.94 -20.13
CA ALA A 285 -5.37 11.96 -19.29
C ALA A 285 -4.96 12.02 -17.81
N ASP A 286 -5.90 12.32 -16.92
CA ASP A 286 -5.67 12.46 -15.47
C ASP A 286 -5.12 11.16 -14.86
N THR A 287 -5.57 10.00 -15.35
CA THR A 287 -5.09 8.67 -14.92
C THR A 287 -3.60 8.40 -15.21
N ALA A 288 -2.94 9.27 -15.99
CA ALA A 288 -1.50 9.23 -16.22
C ALA A 288 -0.69 10.10 -15.25
N CYS A 289 -1.35 10.96 -14.46
CA CYS A 289 -0.71 11.91 -13.55
C CYS A 289 -0.57 11.40 -12.11
N GLY A 290 -1.17 10.25 -11.81
CA GLY A 290 -1.17 9.68 -10.48
C GLY A 290 -2.31 10.14 -9.62
N THR A 291 -2.52 9.40 -8.54
CA THR A 291 -3.55 9.71 -7.57
C THR A 291 -3.09 10.77 -6.59
N ASP A 292 -4.01 11.60 -6.13
CA ASP A 292 -3.81 12.49 -4.99
C ASP A 292 -4.54 11.90 -3.77
N PRO A 293 -3.86 11.13 -2.92
CA PRO A 293 -4.52 10.53 -1.76
C PRO A 293 -4.80 11.53 -0.64
N SER A 294 -4.49 12.82 -0.82
CA SER A 294 -4.87 13.86 0.13
C SER A 294 -6.31 14.36 -0.08
N THR A 295 -6.91 14.01 -1.22
CA THR A 295 -8.28 14.43 -1.56
C THR A 295 -9.29 13.67 -0.70
N LYS A 296 -10.32 14.34 -0.23
CA LYS A 296 -11.34 13.75 0.66
C LYS A 296 -12.51 13.08 -0.07
N SER A 297 -12.56 13.20 -1.39
CA SER A 297 -13.65 12.66 -2.20
C SER A 297 -13.20 12.46 -3.64
N PRO A 298 -13.14 11.22 -4.15
CA PRO A 298 -12.82 10.97 -5.54
C PRO A 298 -13.94 11.45 -6.46
N ASP A 299 -13.60 11.69 -7.73
CA ASP A 299 -14.58 11.95 -8.78
C ASP A 299 -15.58 10.80 -8.92
N ALA A 300 -16.82 11.12 -9.30
CA ALA A 300 -17.89 10.13 -9.41
C ALA A 300 -17.53 9.00 -10.40
N GLY A 301 -17.40 7.77 -9.88
CA GLY A 301 -17.06 6.57 -10.65
C GLY A 301 -15.58 6.18 -10.62
N GLU A 302 -14.70 7.03 -10.09
CA GLU A 302 -13.26 6.79 -10.02
C GLU A 302 -12.83 6.27 -8.64
N PRO A 303 -11.84 5.35 -8.56
CA PRO A 303 -11.35 4.81 -7.29
C PRO A 303 -10.46 5.75 -6.52
N TRP A 304 -10.01 6.80 -7.21
CA TRP A 304 -9.09 7.78 -6.70
C TRP A 304 -9.42 9.11 -7.32
N ASP A 305 -9.09 10.17 -6.60
CA ASP A 305 -8.85 11.43 -7.28
C ASP A 305 -7.47 11.40 -7.92
N TYR A 306 -7.35 11.96 -9.11
CA TYR A 306 -6.11 12.01 -9.87
C TYR A 306 -5.68 13.46 -10.05
N PHE A 307 -4.36 13.67 -10.10
CA PHE A 307 -3.82 14.94 -10.55
C PHE A 307 -4.33 15.26 -11.97
N SER A 308 -4.68 16.51 -12.23
CA SER A 308 -5.28 16.89 -13.51
C SER A 308 -4.24 17.01 -14.62
N CYS A 309 -4.51 16.40 -15.76
CA CYS A 309 -3.70 16.49 -16.97
C CYS A 309 -4.16 17.64 -17.87
N THR A 310 -3.29 18.63 -18.08
CA THR A 310 -3.44 19.57 -19.20
C THR A 310 -2.94 18.92 -20.48
N VAL A 311 -3.81 18.20 -21.19
CA VAL A 311 -3.49 17.41 -22.39
C VAL A 311 -2.71 18.20 -23.44
N ALA A 312 -3.07 19.47 -23.68
CA ALA A 312 -2.38 20.31 -24.67
C ALA A 312 -0.92 20.61 -24.31
N ALA A 313 -0.61 20.68 -23.01
CA ALA A 313 0.73 20.90 -22.49
C ALA A 313 1.41 19.59 -22.04
N GLN A 314 0.69 18.46 -22.11
CA GLN A 314 1.06 17.17 -21.54
C GLN A 314 1.55 17.26 -20.09
N ARG A 315 0.96 18.17 -19.31
CA ARG A 315 1.44 18.49 -17.96
C ARG A 315 0.46 18.01 -16.90
N CYS A 316 0.99 17.33 -15.89
CA CYS A 316 0.25 17.07 -14.67
C CYS A 316 0.30 18.31 -13.79
N ASN A 317 -0.85 18.76 -13.33
CA ASN A 317 -0.96 19.86 -12.39
C ASN A 317 -1.61 19.36 -11.10
N GLY A 318 -1.18 19.96 -10.00
CA GLY A 318 -1.91 19.92 -8.74
C GLY A 318 -3.32 20.43 -8.97
N TRP A 319 -4.27 19.89 -8.22
CA TRP A 319 -5.65 20.34 -8.30
C TRP A 319 -5.72 21.88 -8.29
N ILE A 320 -6.12 22.46 -9.41
CA ILE A 320 -6.71 23.79 -9.44
C ILE A 320 -8.15 23.53 -9.05
N PHE A 321 -8.44 23.62 -7.74
CA PHE A 321 -9.74 23.34 -7.13
C PHE A 321 -10.91 23.60 -8.09
N LYS A 322 -11.53 22.53 -8.61
CA LYS A 322 -12.81 22.67 -9.34
C LYS A 322 -13.91 23.21 -8.41
N ASP A 323 -13.73 23.05 -7.09
CA ASP A 323 -14.78 23.30 -6.08
C ASP A 323 -14.45 24.41 -5.06
N GLY A 324 -13.32 25.12 -5.22
CA GLY A 324 -13.06 26.39 -4.51
C GLY A 324 -12.82 26.33 -3.00
N PHE A 325 -12.16 25.29 -2.45
CA PHE A 325 -11.81 25.24 -1.03
C PHE A 325 -10.30 25.03 -0.79
N GLU A 326 -9.59 26.09 -0.40
CA GLU A 326 -8.18 26.06 -0.01
C GLU A 326 -8.04 25.51 1.42
N GLY A 327 -7.29 24.42 1.59
CA GLY A 327 -6.91 23.91 2.92
C GLY A 327 -5.82 22.87 2.81
N GLY A 328 -4.57 23.29 2.99
CA GLY A 328 -3.40 22.42 2.95
C GLY A 328 -3.30 21.51 4.16
N ASP A 329 -2.72 20.33 3.94
CA ASP A 329 -1.94 19.61 4.93
C ASP A 329 -0.70 19.02 4.24
N SER A 330 0.46 19.47 4.72
CA SER A 330 1.78 18.98 4.33
C SER A 330 2.26 18.01 5.40
N GLY A 331 2.20 16.71 5.11
CA GLY A 331 2.95 15.73 5.90
C GLY A 331 2.24 14.40 6.06
N LEU A 332 2.31 13.56 5.02
CA LEU A 332 2.21 12.11 5.10
C LEU A 332 2.79 11.54 3.81
N TRP A 333 4.12 11.55 3.70
CA TRP A 333 4.93 10.75 2.77
C TRP A 333 6.31 10.51 3.38
#